data_AF-A0AAX3T1E5-F1
#
_entry.id   AF-A0AAX3T1E5-F1
#
_cell.length_a   1.000
_cell.length_b   1.000
_cell.length_c   1.000
_cell.angle_alpha   90.00
_cell.angle_beta   90.00
_cell.angle_gamma   90.00
#
_symmetry.space_group_name_H-M   'P 1'
#
loop_
_entity.id
_entity.type
_entity.pdbx_description
1 polymer ?
#
loop_
_entity_poly.entity_id
_entity_poly.type
_entity_poly.pdbx_seq_one_letter_code
_entity_poly.pdbx_strand_id
1 'polypeptide(L)'
;MPDNLATARTVQAAIRANVPSIYDLPATELTGLFYTPGQLEELLRAELIGRTDLNNLPVRTRSKVAKTLVCEILGYVAPPSFRKVNPRLRHANVDVYVQQASNLQIWNQEVDAARRYVILIIRDGVIAKVKVIAGADLAQFDTTGTLTSKFQANRIDEDGGSVLASATDTAAFIERFTPSSSVPPGVSPVTAPGRARVLDIATVYSRLLPIVGRYFVDPGQTQERNRGSVVHREACSELGLSHYADHGQFPDILSQLIEVKLQLARTIDLGLELPESTTPLASANGVVAVRDVRYAIFYGARSGSSFQITDLVVVTGQDFFREFRQFAGKVSNSKLQLKLPSNWFL
;
A
#
# COMPACT_ATOMS: atom_id res chain seq x y z
N MET A 1 -22.53 2.12 -1.51
CA MET A 1 -21.44 1.31 -2.12
C MET A 1 -22.10 0.07 -2.73
N PRO A 2 -21.66 -0.45 -3.88
CA PRO A 2 -22.13 -1.75 -4.33
C PRO A 2 -21.92 -2.77 -3.21
N ASP A 3 -22.82 -3.74 -3.10
CA ASP A 3 -22.70 -4.83 -2.15
C ASP A 3 -21.36 -5.56 -2.39
N ASN A 4 -20.42 -5.38 -1.46
CA ASN A 4 -19.07 -5.95 -1.54
C ASN A 4 -19.14 -7.47 -1.67
N LEU A 5 -20.11 -8.12 -1.01
CA LEU A 5 -20.29 -9.57 -1.08
C LEU A 5 -20.79 -9.99 -2.47
N ALA A 6 -21.79 -9.30 -3.03
CA ALA A 6 -22.29 -9.59 -4.37
C ALA A 6 -21.17 -9.44 -5.42
N THR A 7 -20.41 -8.35 -5.34
CA THR A 7 -19.27 -8.14 -6.26
C THR A 7 -18.20 -9.21 -6.08
N ALA A 8 -17.87 -9.58 -4.84
CA ALA A 8 -16.91 -10.64 -4.56
C ALA A 8 -17.37 -12.00 -5.11
N ARG A 9 -18.66 -12.32 -5.04
CA ARG A 9 -19.22 -13.54 -5.63
C ARG A 9 -19.10 -13.56 -7.16
N THR A 10 -19.23 -12.40 -7.81
CA THR A 10 -18.96 -12.29 -9.26
C THR A 10 -17.50 -12.60 -9.59
N VAL A 11 -16.54 -12.05 -8.83
CA VAL A 11 -15.11 -12.35 -9.00
C VAL A 11 -14.82 -13.84 -8.74
N GLN A 12 -15.42 -14.42 -7.70
CA GLN A 12 -15.32 -15.85 -7.40
C GLN A 12 -15.84 -16.72 -8.54
N ALA A 13 -16.99 -16.39 -9.12
CA ALA A 13 -17.55 -17.08 -10.27
C ALA A 13 -16.63 -16.97 -11.50
N ALA A 14 -16.05 -15.79 -11.74
CA ALA A 14 -15.09 -15.58 -12.83
C ALA A 14 -13.81 -16.42 -12.63
N ILE A 15 -13.27 -16.49 -11.41
CA ILE A 15 -12.11 -17.35 -11.12
C ILE A 15 -12.46 -18.83 -11.36
N ARG A 16 -13.62 -19.29 -10.89
CA ARG A 16 -14.07 -20.68 -11.13
C ARG A 16 -14.25 -21.00 -12.62
N ALA A 17 -14.72 -20.02 -13.40
CA ALA A 17 -14.91 -20.20 -14.84
C ALA A 17 -13.58 -20.21 -15.62
N ASN A 18 -12.63 -19.34 -15.26
CA ASN A 18 -11.35 -19.21 -15.95
C ASN A 18 -10.31 -20.24 -15.48
N VAL A 19 -10.52 -20.85 -14.30
CA VAL A 19 -9.63 -21.84 -13.67
C VAL A 19 -8.15 -21.42 -13.70
N PRO A 20 -7.79 -20.18 -13.31
CA PRO A 20 -6.39 -19.78 -13.25
C PRO A 20 -5.64 -20.62 -12.21
N SER A 21 -4.37 -20.85 -12.44
CA SER A 21 -3.51 -21.45 -11.44
C SER A 21 -3.27 -20.44 -10.32
N ILE A 22 -3.29 -20.90 -9.06
CA ILE A 22 -2.95 -20.04 -7.91
C ILE A 22 -1.51 -19.48 -7.96
N TYR A 23 -0.68 -19.98 -8.88
CA TYR A 23 0.71 -19.58 -9.08
C TYR A 23 0.94 -18.68 -10.29
N ASP A 24 -0.12 -18.34 -11.02
CA ASP A 24 -0.06 -17.37 -12.14
C ASP A 24 0.33 -15.97 -11.64
N LEU A 25 0.51 -15.04 -12.57
CA LEU A 25 0.81 -13.65 -12.24
C LEU A 25 -0.32 -13.04 -11.39
N PRO A 26 -0.01 -12.11 -10.47
CA PRO A 26 -1.04 -11.44 -9.68
C PRO A 26 -2.18 -10.89 -10.55
N ALA A 27 -3.42 -11.23 -10.18
CA ALA A 27 -4.61 -10.65 -10.78
C ALA A 27 -4.62 -9.13 -10.57
N THR A 28 -5.18 -8.41 -11.53
CA THR A 28 -5.41 -6.96 -11.49
C THR A 28 -6.90 -6.69 -11.67
N GLU A 29 -7.34 -5.46 -11.50
CA GLU A 29 -8.72 -5.10 -11.88
C GLU A 29 -8.98 -5.42 -13.36
N LEU A 30 -7.97 -5.24 -14.24
CA LEU A 30 -8.07 -5.48 -15.67
C LEU A 30 -8.32 -6.96 -16.02
N THR A 31 -7.82 -7.90 -15.23
CA THR A 31 -8.13 -9.32 -15.45
C THR A 31 -9.56 -9.66 -15.03
N GLY A 32 -10.23 -8.80 -14.26
CA GLY A 32 -11.54 -9.08 -13.66
C GLY A 32 -11.50 -10.14 -12.55
N LEU A 33 -10.29 -10.58 -12.14
CA LEU A 33 -10.09 -11.65 -11.15
C LEU A 33 -9.52 -11.12 -9.82
N PHE A 34 -9.50 -9.80 -9.64
CA PHE A 34 -8.96 -9.16 -8.44
C PHE A 34 -10.04 -8.88 -7.39
N TYR A 35 -9.78 -9.29 -6.15
CA TYR A 35 -10.58 -8.91 -5.00
C TYR A 35 -10.02 -7.66 -4.32
N THR A 36 -10.83 -6.62 -4.14
CA THR A 36 -10.48 -5.54 -3.22
C THR A 36 -10.40 -6.05 -1.77
N PRO A 37 -9.68 -5.39 -0.85
CA PRO A 37 -9.66 -5.80 0.55
C PRO A 37 -11.06 -5.95 1.17
N GLY A 38 -11.97 -5.03 0.87
CA GLY A 38 -13.36 -5.07 1.36
C GLY A 38 -14.19 -6.22 0.78
N GLN A 39 -14.07 -6.49 -0.52
CA GLN A 39 -14.71 -7.65 -1.16
C GLN A 39 -14.20 -8.97 -0.59
N LEU A 40 -12.87 -9.07 -0.42
CA LEU A 40 -12.21 -10.24 0.14
C LEU A 40 -12.64 -10.47 1.60
N GLU A 41 -12.70 -9.40 2.41
CA GLU A 41 -13.17 -9.47 3.79
C GLU A 41 -14.62 -9.97 3.85
N GLU A 42 -15.55 -9.36 3.11
CA GLU A 42 -16.97 -9.76 3.17
C GLU A 42 -17.21 -11.19 2.64
N LEU A 43 -16.55 -11.60 1.56
CA LEU A 43 -16.64 -12.98 1.06
C LEU A 43 -16.15 -13.99 2.09
N LEU A 44 -14.99 -13.74 2.68
CA LEU A 44 -14.41 -14.65 3.67
C LEU A 44 -15.21 -14.63 4.97
N ARG A 45 -15.76 -13.49 5.40
CA ARG A 45 -16.65 -13.40 6.57
C ARG A 45 -17.89 -14.26 6.38
N ALA A 46 -18.52 -14.17 5.21
CA ALA A 46 -19.73 -14.93 4.89
C ALA A 46 -19.50 -16.45 4.91
N GLU A 47 -18.31 -16.91 4.51
CA GLU A 47 -18.02 -18.34 4.31
C GLU A 47 -17.22 -19.01 5.45
N LEU A 48 -16.47 -18.23 6.26
CA LEU A 48 -15.59 -18.74 7.30
C LEU A 48 -16.07 -18.51 8.73
N ILE A 49 -16.84 -17.45 9.02
CA ILE A 49 -17.27 -17.20 10.41
C ILE A 49 -18.12 -18.38 10.89
N GLY A 50 -17.83 -18.86 12.10
CA GLY A 50 -18.52 -20.02 12.69
C GLY A 50 -17.90 -21.38 12.36
N ARG A 51 -16.96 -21.44 11.42
CA ARG A 51 -16.24 -22.69 11.11
C ARG A 51 -15.32 -23.12 12.25
N THR A 52 -15.25 -24.43 12.47
CA THR A 52 -14.43 -25.08 13.52
C THR A 52 -13.28 -25.91 12.94
N ASP A 53 -13.08 -25.88 11.63
CA ASP A 53 -12.10 -26.66 10.86
C ASP A 53 -10.65 -26.46 11.36
N LEU A 54 -10.38 -25.34 12.02
CA LEU A 54 -9.06 -24.98 12.54
C LEU A 54 -8.85 -25.38 14.01
N ASN A 55 -9.89 -25.90 14.68
CA ASN A 55 -9.85 -26.25 16.09
C ASN A 55 -8.90 -27.41 16.36
N ASN A 56 -8.17 -27.35 17.47
CA ASN A 56 -7.27 -28.41 17.95
C ASN A 56 -6.20 -28.91 16.94
N LEU A 57 -6.00 -28.21 15.82
CA LEU A 57 -4.95 -28.54 14.86
C LEU A 57 -3.59 -28.00 15.30
N PRO A 58 -2.49 -28.76 15.13
CA PRO A 58 -1.14 -28.24 15.27
C PRO A 58 -0.89 -27.06 14.34
N VAL A 59 -0.04 -26.09 14.75
CA VAL A 59 0.15 -24.81 14.05
C VAL A 59 0.41 -24.94 12.55
N ARG A 60 1.30 -25.87 12.14
CA ARG A 60 1.63 -26.08 10.71
C ARG A 60 0.44 -26.63 9.93
N THR A 61 -0.27 -27.59 10.50
CA THR A 61 -1.49 -28.18 9.91
C THR A 61 -2.59 -27.13 9.82
N ARG A 62 -2.79 -26.36 10.90
CA ARG A 62 -3.76 -25.24 10.94
C ARG A 62 -3.49 -24.21 9.86
N SER A 63 -2.22 -23.83 9.64
CA SER A 63 -1.83 -22.90 8.57
C SER A 63 -2.10 -23.48 7.18
N LYS A 64 -1.85 -24.79 6.97
CA LYS A 64 -2.16 -25.46 5.70
C LYS A 64 -3.67 -25.45 5.45
N VAL A 65 -4.47 -25.88 6.43
CA VAL A 65 -5.94 -25.96 6.32
C VAL A 65 -6.53 -24.57 6.10
N ALA A 66 -6.09 -23.54 6.82
CA ALA A 66 -6.54 -22.16 6.61
C ALA A 66 -6.27 -21.67 5.17
N LYS A 67 -5.09 -21.96 4.62
CA LYS A 67 -4.76 -21.62 3.22
C LYS A 67 -5.62 -22.37 2.22
N THR A 68 -5.89 -23.66 2.47
CA THR A 68 -6.80 -24.47 1.65
C THR A 68 -8.20 -23.87 1.65
N LEU A 69 -8.78 -23.59 2.83
CA LEU A 69 -10.10 -23.00 2.96
C LEU A 69 -10.20 -21.66 2.23
N VAL A 70 -9.24 -20.75 2.46
CA VAL A 70 -9.23 -19.46 1.75
C VAL A 70 -9.10 -19.70 0.24
N CYS A 71 -8.16 -20.53 -0.21
CA CYS A 71 -7.96 -20.84 -1.63
C CYS A 71 -9.26 -21.31 -2.33
N GLU A 72 -9.98 -22.25 -1.72
CA GLU A 72 -11.23 -22.80 -2.24
C GLU A 72 -12.37 -21.77 -2.23
N ILE A 73 -12.47 -20.97 -1.16
CA ILE A 73 -13.46 -19.88 -1.07
C ILE A 73 -13.17 -18.79 -2.10
N LEU A 74 -11.92 -18.52 -2.46
CA LEU A 74 -11.62 -17.57 -3.54
C LEU A 74 -11.93 -18.13 -4.94
N GLY A 75 -12.35 -19.39 -5.04
CA GLY A 75 -12.75 -20.04 -6.29
C GLY A 75 -11.65 -20.83 -6.98
N TYR A 76 -10.47 -20.95 -6.36
CA TYR A 76 -9.35 -21.72 -6.93
C TYR A 76 -9.40 -23.19 -6.50
N VAL A 77 -8.76 -24.05 -7.28
CA VAL A 77 -8.50 -25.43 -6.91
C VAL A 77 -7.27 -25.48 -5.99
N ALA A 78 -7.47 -25.89 -4.73
CA ALA A 78 -6.36 -26.03 -3.78
C ALA A 78 -5.44 -27.19 -4.19
N PRO A 79 -4.12 -26.98 -4.25
CA PRO A 79 -3.20 -28.06 -4.54
C PRO A 79 -3.05 -29.01 -3.34
N PRO A 80 -2.66 -30.28 -3.55
CA PRO A 80 -2.36 -31.21 -2.47
C PRO A 80 -1.27 -30.68 -1.50
N SER A 81 -0.33 -29.92 -2.06
CA SER A 81 0.72 -29.21 -1.34
C SER A 81 0.99 -27.83 -1.97
N PHE A 82 1.12 -26.80 -1.12
CA PHE A 82 1.46 -25.46 -1.56
C PHE A 82 2.95 -25.35 -1.86
N ARG A 83 3.29 -24.80 -3.04
CA ARG A 83 4.69 -24.47 -3.40
C ARG A 83 5.23 -23.43 -2.43
N LYS A 84 6.54 -23.49 -2.16
CA LYS A 84 7.22 -22.53 -1.27
C LYS A 84 7.51 -21.19 -1.99
N VAL A 85 6.48 -20.53 -2.49
CA VAL A 85 6.51 -19.19 -3.12
C VAL A 85 5.78 -18.16 -2.26
N ASN A 86 6.21 -16.90 -2.28
CA ASN A 86 5.62 -15.83 -1.47
C ASN A 86 4.93 -14.78 -2.38
N PRO A 87 3.63 -14.49 -2.18
CA PRO A 87 2.73 -15.17 -1.26
C PRO A 87 2.37 -16.59 -1.73
N ARG A 88 1.86 -17.43 -0.82
CA ARG A 88 1.49 -18.83 -1.17
C ARG A 88 0.32 -18.89 -2.15
N LEU A 89 -0.57 -17.89 -2.12
CA LEU A 89 -1.66 -17.69 -3.09
C LEU A 89 -1.24 -16.51 -3.99
N ARG A 90 -0.38 -16.78 -4.98
CA ARG A 90 0.31 -15.76 -5.79
C ARG A 90 -0.63 -15.02 -6.73
N HIS A 91 -1.46 -15.72 -7.49
CA HIS A 91 -2.38 -15.09 -8.43
C HIS A 91 -3.40 -14.19 -7.68
N ALA A 92 -3.90 -14.65 -6.54
CA ALA A 92 -4.74 -13.81 -5.68
C ALA A 92 -3.95 -12.75 -4.90
N ASN A 93 -2.61 -12.75 -4.97
CA ASN A 93 -1.67 -11.94 -4.20
C ASN A 93 -2.08 -11.72 -2.72
N VAL A 94 -2.29 -12.84 -2.01
CA VAL A 94 -2.81 -12.91 -0.64
C VAL A 94 -1.94 -13.81 0.25
N ASP A 95 -1.61 -13.33 1.45
CA ASP A 95 -1.07 -14.16 2.54
C ASP A 95 -2.12 -14.40 3.63
N VAL A 96 -2.16 -15.63 4.16
CA VAL A 96 -3.17 -16.08 5.13
C VAL A 96 -2.53 -16.41 6.47
N TYR A 97 -3.02 -15.75 7.52
CA TYR A 97 -2.61 -15.92 8.90
C TYR A 97 -3.78 -16.35 9.77
N VAL A 98 -3.47 -17.17 10.77
CA VAL A 98 -4.42 -17.60 11.79
C VAL A 98 -3.92 -17.06 13.12
N GLN A 99 -4.77 -16.32 13.84
CA GLN A 99 -4.40 -15.62 15.06
C GLN A 99 -5.36 -15.89 16.21
N GLN A 100 -4.81 -16.02 17.41
CA GLN A 100 -5.55 -16.08 18.68
C GLN A 100 -5.24 -14.87 19.57
N ALA A 101 -4.19 -14.13 19.25
CA ALA A 101 -3.74 -12.96 19.98
C ALA A 101 -3.31 -11.87 19.00
N SER A 102 -3.15 -10.65 19.51
CA SER A 102 -2.78 -9.48 18.71
C SER A 102 -1.33 -9.45 18.24
N ASN A 103 -0.49 -10.41 18.64
CA ASN A 103 0.91 -10.47 18.19
C ASN A 103 1.03 -11.29 16.89
N LEU A 104 1.00 -10.61 15.75
CA LEU A 104 1.23 -11.22 14.45
C LEU A 104 2.72 -11.38 14.20
N GLN A 105 3.13 -12.61 13.85
CA GLN A 105 4.53 -12.94 13.60
C GLN A 105 4.71 -13.34 12.14
N ILE A 106 5.57 -12.60 11.44
CA ILE A 106 5.95 -12.86 10.05
C ILE A 106 7.43 -13.29 10.06
N TRP A 107 7.72 -14.44 9.44
CA TRP A 107 9.04 -15.07 9.50
C TRP A 107 9.78 -14.90 8.18
N ASN A 108 11.06 -14.49 8.28
CA ASN A 108 12.03 -14.39 7.19
C ASN A 108 11.54 -13.58 5.98
N GLN A 109 10.61 -12.67 6.21
CA GLN A 109 10.10 -11.75 5.20
C GLN A 109 9.48 -10.54 5.91
N GLU A 110 9.42 -9.45 5.18
CA GLU A 110 8.80 -8.21 5.62
C GLU A 110 7.34 -8.18 5.20
N VAL A 111 6.63 -7.15 5.65
CA VAL A 111 5.33 -6.84 5.09
C VAL A 111 5.54 -6.33 3.67
N ASP A 112 5.02 -7.07 2.69
CA ASP A 112 5.00 -6.67 1.29
C ASP A 112 3.77 -5.79 1.09
N ALA A 113 4.00 -4.52 0.81
CA ALA A 113 2.98 -3.51 0.89
C ALA A 113 1.87 -3.66 -0.18
N ALA A 114 2.21 -4.26 -1.33
CA ALA A 114 1.29 -4.53 -2.41
C ALA A 114 0.45 -5.81 -2.21
N ARG A 115 0.73 -6.62 -1.18
CA ARG A 115 -0.05 -7.82 -0.85
C ARG A 115 -1.29 -7.51 -0.01
N ARG A 116 -2.25 -8.44 -0.02
CA ARG A 116 -3.36 -8.45 0.94
C ARG A 116 -3.11 -9.51 2.00
N TYR A 117 -3.37 -9.18 3.26
CA TYR A 117 -3.17 -10.05 4.41
C TYR A 117 -4.52 -10.43 4.98
N VAL A 118 -4.86 -11.71 4.87
CA VAL A 118 -6.04 -12.32 5.47
C VAL A 118 -5.68 -12.80 6.87
N ILE A 119 -6.33 -12.25 7.89
CA ILE A 119 -6.14 -12.56 9.30
C ILE A 119 -7.41 -13.23 9.81
N LEU A 120 -7.36 -14.54 9.99
CA LEU A 120 -8.42 -15.34 10.58
C LEU A 120 -8.24 -15.36 12.09
N ILE A 121 -9.20 -14.82 12.84
CA ILE A 121 -9.14 -14.72 14.29
C ILE A 121 -9.96 -15.85 14.89
N ILE A 122 -9.30 -16.70 15.67
CA ILE A 122 -9.89 -17.85 16.34
C ILE A 122 -10.16 -17.52 17.81
N ARG A 123 -11.37 -17.83 18.28
CA ARG A 123 -11.74 -17.83 19.70
C ARG A 123 -12.51 -19.11 20.01
N ASP A 124 -12.17 -19.76 21.11
CA ASP A 124 -12.82 -21.00 21.55
C ASP A 124 -12.91 -22.09 20.47
N GLY A 125 -11.88 -22.16 19.61
CA GLY A 125 -11.81 -23.14 18.51
C GLY A 125 -12.60 -22.76 17.26
N VAL A 126 -13.30 -21.63 17.25
CA VAL A 126 -14.13 -21.17 16.14
C VAL A 126 -13.47 -19.97 15.45
N ILE A 127 -13.59 -19.86 14.12
CA ILE A 127 -13.26 -18.62 13.41
C ILE A 127 -14.32 -17.57 13.78
N ALA A 128 -13.95 -16.66 14.68
CA ALA A 128 -14.84 -15.65 15.24
C ALA A 128 -14.87 -14.37 14.39
N LYS A 129 -13.75 -14.04 13.73
CA LYS A 129 -13.62 -12.83 12.94
C LYS A 129 -12.65 -13.05 11.79
N VAL A 130 -12.93 -12.40 10.67
CA VAL A 130 -12.01 -12.29 9.54
C VAL A 130 -11.67 -10.83 9.36
N LYS A 131 -10.39 -10.53 9.18
CA LYS A 131 -9.88 -9.22 8.78
C LYS A 131 -9.00 -9.33 7.56
N VAL A 132 -9.20 -8.43 6.61
CA VAL A 132 -8.35 -8.30 5.43
C VAL A 132 -7.79 -6.90 5.39
N ILE A 133 -6.47 -6.81 5.28
CA ILE A 133 -5.75 -5.54 5.31
C ILE A 133 -4.70 -5.52 4.19
N ALA A 134 -4.52 -4.37 3.55
CA ALA A 134 -3.42 -4.19 2.61
C ALA A 134 -2.08 -4.23 3.35
N GLY A 135 -1.01 -4.69 2.69
CA GLY A 135 0.30 -4.76 3.29
C GLY A 135 0.82 -3.40 3.73
N ALA A 136 0.59 -2.37 2.91
CA ALA A 136 0.95 -0.98 3.23
C ALA A 136 0.40 -0.54 4.59
N ASP A 137 -0.83 -0.95 4.91
CA ASP A 137 -1.53 -0.56 6.14
C ASP A 137 -1.10 -1.46 7.31
N LEU A 138 -0.88 -2.75 7.03
CA LEU A 138 -0.44 -3.72 8.03
C LEU A 138 0.93 -3.34 8.61
N ALA A 139 1.80 -2.81 7.77
CA ALA A 139 3.13 -2.37 8.14
C ALA A 139 3.17 -1.28 9.22
N GLN A 140 2.11 -0.48 9.32
CA GLN A 140 2.02 0.57 10.34
C GLN A 140 2.03 0.01 11.76
N PHE A 141 1.71 -1.27 11.93
CA PHE A 141 1.74 -1.96 13.22
C PHE A 141 3.12 -2.52 13.58
N ASP A 142 4.16 -2.29 12.77
CA ASP A 142 5.53 -2.58 13.16
C ASP A 142 6.07 -1.49 14.08
N THR A 143 5.95 -1.71 15.38
CA THR A 143 6.56 -0.85 16.40
C THR A 143 7.95 -1.34 16.82
N THR A 144 8.43 -2.47 16.28
CA THR A 144 9.65 -3.14 16.74
C THR A 144 10.90 -2.71 15.98
N GLY A 145 10.73 -2.16 14.76
CA GLY A 145 11.84 -1.64 13.94
C GLY A 145 12.92 -2.68 13.61
N THR A 146 12.65 -3.96 13.85
CA THR A 146 13.67 -5.02 13.82
C THR A 146 13.76 -5.66 12.43
N LEU A 147 12.76 -5.50 11.55
CA LEU A 147 12.89 -5.85 10.13
C LEU A 147 11.83 -5.17 9.24
N THR A 148 12.05 -3.89 8.96
CA THR A 148 11.55 -3.23 7.76
C THR A 148 12.76 -2.72 7.00
N SER A 149 13.21 -3.47 5.99
CA SER A 149 14.01 -3.06 4.85
C SER A 149 13.16 -2.07 4.07
N LYS A 150 13.06 -0.90 4.67
CA LYS A 150 12.60 0.29 3.99
C LYS A 150 13.50 0.47 2.79
N PHE A 151 12.90 0.61 1.63
CA PHE A 151 13.67 1.00 0.47
C PHE A 151 14.22 2.40 0.73
N GLN A 152 15.51 2.56 0.51
CA GLN A 152 16.16 3.85 0.67
C GLN A 152 16.82 4.23 -0.64
N ALA A 153 16.82 5.52 -0.94
CA ALA A 153 17.49 6.05 -2.09
C ALA A 153 18.06 7.44 -1.80
N ASN A 154 19.07 7.84 -2.57
CA ASN A 154 19.57 9.21 -2.58
C ASN A 154 19.36 9.81 -3.97
N ARG A 155 19.17 11.13 -4.05
CA ARG A 155 19.17 11.84 -5.33
C ARG A 155 20.51 11.66 -6.04
N ILE A 156 20.48 11.47 -7.36
CA ILE A 156 21.71 11.31 -8.15
C ILE A 156 22.44 12.64 -8.30
N ASP A 157 21.70 13.71 -8.61
CA ASP A 157 22.21 15.09 -8.66
C ASP A 157 21.74 15.87 -7.43
N GLU A 158 22.63 16.05 -6.45
CA GLU A 158 22.28 16.69 -5.17
C GLU A 158 22.02 18.20 -5.32
N ASP A 159 22.55 18.84 -6.38
CA ASP A 159 22.43 20.29 -6.61
C ASP A 159 21.42 20.62 -7.73
N GLY A 160 20.67 19.62 -8.23
CA GLY A 160 19.79 19.71 -9.39
C GLY A 160 18.52 20.55 -9.23
N GLY A 161 18.35 21.26 -8.12
CA GLY A 161 17.21 22.16 -7.88
C GLY A 161 15.84 21.48 -7.87
N SER A 162 14.77 22.25 -8.03
CA SER A 162 13.41 21.72 -8.25
C SER A 162 13.25 21.20 -9.68
N VAL A 163 12.66 20.02 -9.85
CA VAL A 163 12.50 19.38 -11.17
C VAL A 163 11.25 18.50 -11.26
N LEU A 164 10.62 18.51 -12.44
CA LEU A 164 9.70 17.47 -12.88
C LEU A 164 10.50 16.41 -13.65
N ALA A 165 10.84 15.30 -12.99
CA ALA A 165 11.74 14.28 -13.53
C ALA A 165 11.06 13.31 -14.51
N SER A 166 9.73 13.23 -14.49
CA SER A 166 8.93 12.49 -15.48
C SER A 166 8.21 13.44 -16.42
N ALA A 167 8.40 13.27 -17.72
CA ALA A 167 7.73 14.12 -18.73
C ALA A 167 6.20 13.97 -18.72
N THR A 168 5.70 12.75 -18.44
CA THR A 168 4.27 12.43 -18.37
C THR A 168 4.00 11.38 -17.30
N ASP A 169 2.73 11.23 -16.91
CA ASP A 169 2.26 10.04 -16.18
C ASP A 169 2.52 8.76 -16.98
N THR A 170 2.44 7.60 -16.32
CA THR A 170 2.58 6.30 -17.01
C THR A 170 1.40 6.05 -17.96
N ALA A 171 1.59 5.24 -18.99
CA ALA A 171 0.54 4.96 -19.97
C ALA A 171 -0.72 4.35 -19.32
N ALA A 172 -0.54 3.42 -18.36
CA ALA A 172 -1.64 2.80 -17.63
C ALA A 172 -2.42 3.82 -16.79
N PHE A 173 -1.72 4.76 -16.16
CA PHE A 173 -2.34 5.84 -15.40
C PHE A 173 -3.18 6.76 -16.30
N ILE A 174 -2.63 7.17 -17.44
CA ILE A 174 -3.30 8.05 -18.41
C ILE A 174 -4.56 7.38 -18.97
N GLU A 175 -4.45 6.14 -19.43
CA GLU A 175 -5.56 5.36 -19.98
C GLU A 175 -6.69 5.22 -18.96
N ARG A 176 -6.31 4.88 -17.72
CA ARG A 176 -7.27 4.58 -16.67
C ARG A 176 -7.99 5.81 -16.15
N PHE A 177 -7.25 6.87 -15.83
CA PHE A 177 -7.79 8.03 -15.13
C PHE A 177 -8.04 9.23 -16.00
N THR A 178 -7.53 9.30 -17.24
CA THR A 178 -7.67 10.48 -18.11
C THR A 178 -7.39 11.77 -17.32
N PRO A 179 -6.15 11.93 -16.81
CA PRO A 179 -5.81 13.02 -15.90
C PRO A 179 -6.06 14.38 -16.54
N SER A 180 -6.35 15.38 -15.71
CA SER A 180 -6.67 16.73 -16.15
C SER A 180 -5.89 17.79 -15.37
N SER A 181 -5.91 19.04 -15.82
CA SER A 181 -5.27 20.14 -15.10
C SER A 181 -6.09 20.70 -13.93
N SER A 182 -7.23 20.06 -13.59
CA SER A 182 -8.13 20.49 -12.53
C SER A 182 -8.64 19.34 -11.66
N VAL A 183 -8.86 19.61 -10.38
CA VAL A 183 -9.57 18.69 -9.47
C VAL A 183 -10.96 19.27 -9.23
N PRO A 184 -12.04 18.47 -9.32
CA PRO A 184 -13.37 18.94 -8.94
C PRO A 184 -13.41 19.41 -7.48
N PRO A 185 -14.26 20.39 -7.15
CA PRO A 185 -14.46 20.80 -5.76
C PRO A 185 -14.90 19.63 -4.87
N GLY A 186 -14.42 19.60 -3.62
CA GLY A 186 -14.88 18.64 -2.63
C GLY A 186 -14.21 17.26 -2.70
N VAL A 187 -13.20 17.04 -3.54
CA VAL A 187 -12.45 15.77 -3.56
C VAL A 187 -11.70 15.61 -2.24
N SER A 188 -11.91 14.48 -1.58
CA SER A 188 -11.23 14.13 -0.32
C SER A 188 -9.93 13.38 -0.63
N PRO A 189 -8.80 13.68 0.05
CA PRO A 189 -7.50 13.09 -0.24
C PRO A 189 -7.49 11.56 -0.14
N VAL A 190 -8.33 11.00 0.72
CA VAL A 190 -8.40 9.57 1.06
C VAL A 190 -9.45 8.79 0.26
N THR A 191 -10.13 9.44 -0.68
CA THR A 191 -11.07 8.74 -1.57
C THR A 191 -10.33 8.05 -2.70
N ALA A 192 -10.93 7.00 -3.28
CA ALA A 192 -10.34 6.31 -4.42
C ALA A 192 -10.20 7.27 -5.63
N PRO A 193 -9.11 7.14 -6.42
CA PRO A 193 -8.91 7.95 -7.63
C PRO A 193 -9.99 7.64 -8.68
N GLY A 194 -10.28 8.61 -9.55
CA GLY A 194 -11.35 8.51 -10.54
C GLY A 194 -11.05 9.20 -11.86
N ARG A 195 -11.79 8.83 -12.91
CA ARG A 195 -11.63 9.39 -14.25
C ARG A 195 -11.85 10.91 -14.26
N ALA A 196 -10.94 11.67 -14.87
CA ALA A 196 -10.92 13.13 -14.92
C ALA A 196 -11.00 13.82 -13.54
N ARG A 197 -10.66 13.10 -12.47
CA ARG A 197 -10.59 13.62 -11.08
C ARG A 197 -9.19 13.66 -10.52
N VAL A 198 -8.23 13.17 -11.29
CA VAL A 198 -6.82 13.13 -10.92
C VAL A 198 -6.07 14.14 -11.77
N LEU A 199 -5.15 14.87 -11.13
CA LEU A 199 -4.28 15.80 -11.83
C LEU A 199 -3.29 15.07 -12.74
N ASP A 200 -2.89 15.68 -13.85
CA ASP A 200 -1.69 15.25 -14.58
C ASP A 200 -0.42 15.62 -13.81
N ILE A 201 0.68 14.88 -14.03
CA ILE A 201 1.91 15.06 -13.26
C ILE A 201 2.54 16.45 -13.42
N ALA A 202 2.40 17.07 -14.59
CA ALA A 202 2.89 18.43 -14.83
C ALA A 202 2.12 19.45 -13.99
N THR A 203 0.81 19.28 -13.89
CA THR A 203 -0.04 20.09 -13.04
C THR A 203 0.27 19.86 -11.57
N VAL A 204 0.47 18.61 -11.14
CA VAL A 204 0.93 18.29 -9.77
C VAL A 204 2.20 19.07 -9.44
N TYR A 205 3.22 19.01 -10.29
CA TYR A 205 4.45 19.77 -10.09
C TYR A 205 4.19 21.28 -10.02
N SER A 206 3.45 21.84 -10.99
CA SER A 206 3.18 23.28 -11.04
C SER A 206 2.43 23.80 -9.81
N ARG A 207 1.53 22.99 -9.24
CA ARG A 207 0.75 23.34 -8.05
C ARG A 207 1.54 23.18 -6.77
N LEU A 208 2.44 22.21 -6.69
CA LEU A 208 3.27 21.98 -5.50
C LEU A 208 4.51 22.88 -5.44
N LEU A 209 5.00 23.36 -6.59
CA LEU A 209 6.19 24.21 -6.68
C LEU A 209 6.13 25.48 -5.78
N PRO A 210 4.99 26.19 -5.62
CA PRO A 210 4.87 27.34 -4.72
C PRO A 210 5.12 27.05 -3.24
N ILE A 211 5.23 25.77 -2.82
CA ILE A 211 5.66 25.40 -1.47
C ILE A 211 7.17 25.66 -1.30
N VAL A 212 7.95 25.60 -2.38
CA VAL A 212 9.38 25.94 -2.36
C VAL A 212 9.57 27.39 -1.94
N GLY A 213 10.53 27.61 -1.03
CA GLY A 213 10.81 28.88 -0.40
C GLY A 213 10.01 29.16 0.88
N ARG A 214 8.93 28.42 1.16
CA ARG A 214 8.14 28.58 2.39
C ARG A 214 8.87 28.07 3.62
N TYR A 215 8.61 28.71 4.76
CA TYR A 215 9.12 28.33 6.07
C TYR A 215 8.02 27.72 6.92
N PHE A 216 8.38 26.67 7.65
CA PHE A 216 7.49 25.98 8.59
C PHE A 216 8.15 25.90 9.96
N VAL A 217 7.32 25.94 11.01
CA VAL A 217 7.79 25.71 12.37
C VAL A 217 8.28 24.28 12.49
N ASP A 218 9.49 24.10 13.02
CA ASP A 218 10.06 22.79 13.29
C ASP A 218 9.59 22.30 14.68
N PRO A 219 8.77 21.25 14.75
CA PRO A 219 8.25 20.72 16.02
C PRO A 219 9.35 20.08 16.90
N GLY A 220 10.60 20.00 16.42
CA GLY A 220 11.75 19.52 17.18
C GLY A 220 12.47 18.35 16.51
N GLN A 221 13.68 18.04 16.98
CA GLN A 221 14.59 17.09 16.28
C GLN A 221 13.97 15.69 16.07
N THR A 222 13.23 15.17 17.05
CA THR A 222 12.63 13.82 17.02
C THR A 222 11.25 13.74 16.37
N GLN A 223 10.72 14.86 15.86
CA GLN A 223 9.33 14.98 15.38
C GLN A 223 9.22 14.93 13.85
N GLU A 224 10.00 14.06 13.20
CA GLU A 224 10.05 13.93 11.75
C GLU A 224 8.68 13.61 11.12
N ARG A 225 7.90 12.75 11.77
CA ARG A 225 6.52 12.44 11.36
C ARG A 225 5.62 13.67 11.38
N ASN A 226 5.75 14.53 12.39
CA ASN A 226 4.98 15.76 12.47
C ASN A 226 5.42 16.75 11.39
N ARG A 227 6.72 16.83 11.07
CA ARG A 227 7.21 17.65 9.94
C ARG A 227 6.63 17.18 8.61
N GLY A 228 6.64 15.88 8.35
CA GLY A 228 6.01 15.29 7.16
C GLY A 228 4.53 15.64 7.07
N SER A 229 3.79 15.61 8.18
CA SER A 229 2.37 15.97 8.21
C SER A 229 2.08 17.43 7.86
N VAL A 230 3.02 18.35 8.15
CA VAL A 230 2.90 19.76 7.75
C VAL A 230 2.97 19.87 6.23
N VAL A 231 3.98 19.26 5.61
CA VAL A 231 4.15 19.31 4.15
C VAL A 231 3.03 18.57 3.42
N HIS A 232 2.56 17.43 3.95
CA HIS A 232 1.40 16.73 3.40
C HIS A 232 0.14 17.62 3.45
N ARG A 233 -0.12 18.32 4.56
CA ARG A 233 -1.23 19.27 4.66
C ARG A 233 -1.17 20.39 3.61
N GLU A 234 0.01 20.97 3.42
CA GLU A 234 0.24 22.00 2.40
C GLU A 234 0.03 21.44 0.99
N ALA A 235 0.56 20.24 0.71
CA ALA A 235 0.35 19.57 -0.56
C ALA A 235 -1.16 19.36 -0.86
N CYS A 236 -1.94 18.90 0.12
CA CYS A 236 -3.40 18.77 -0.04
C CYS A 236 -4.07 20.12 -0.39
N SER A 237 -3.64 21.21 0.27
CA SER A 237 -4.16 22.55 0.01
C SER A 237 -3.82 23.02 -1.41
N GLU A 238 -2.56 22.96 -1.80
CA GLU A 238 -2.08 23.43 -3.11
C GLU A 238 -2.63 22.60 -4.27
N LEU A 239 -2.87 21.31 -4.07
CA LEU A 239 -3.52 20.46 -5.07
C LEU A 239 -5.03 20.78 -5.23
N GLY A 240 -5.62 21.56 -4.32
CA GLY A 240 -7.03 21.95 -4.33
C GLY A 240 -7.95 20.87 -3.76
N LEU A 241 -7.46 20.05 -2.84
CA LEU A 241 -8.26 19.05 -2.15
C LEU A 241 -9.08 19.69 -1.03
N SER A 242 -10.19 19.05 -0.68
CA SER A 242 -11.18 19.61 0.27
C SER A 242 -10.65 19.83 1.68
N HIS A 243 -9.67 19.03 2.12
CA HIS A 243 -9.05 19.09 3.45
C HIS A 243 -7.80 18.21 3.48
N TYR A 244 -7.04 18.32 4.58
CA TYR A 244 -6.03 17.33 4.94
C TYR A 244 -6.68 16.14 5.64
N ALA A 245 -6.37 14.93 5.17
CA ALA A 245 -6.72 13.68 5.82
C ALA A 245 -5.65 12.64 5.49
N ASP A 246 -5.33 11.81 6.47
CA ASP A 246 -4.40 10.69 6.37
C ASP A 246 -5.09 9.48 7.01
N HIS A 247 -5.18 8.37 6.28
CA HIS A 247 -5.73 7.11 6.78
C HIS A 247 -4.67 6.05 7.03
N GLY A 248 -3.39 6.45 6.94
CA GLY A 248 -2.27 5.56 7.07
C GLY A 248 -2.12 4.60 5.89
N GLN A 249 -2.73 4.92 4.75
CA GLN A 249 -2.67 4.12 3.54
C GLN A 249 -1.63 4.69 2.59
N PHE A 250 -0.79 3.83 2.01
CA PHE A 250 0.01 4.23 0.86
C PHE A 250 -0.88 4.26 -0.39
N PRO A 251 -0.78 5.29 -1.25
CA PRO A 251 0.02 6.50 -1.07
C PRO A 251 -0.68 7.55 -0.19
N ASP A 252 0.10 8.47 0.38
CA ASP A 252 -0.36 9.54 1.28
C ASP A 252 -1.64 10.25 0.80
N ILE A 253 -1.71 10.61 -0.48
CA ILE A 253 -2.87 11.22 -1.13
C ILE A 253 -3.47 10.23 -2.13
N LEU A 254 -4.27 9.27 -1.64
CA LEU A 254 -4.88 8.21 -2.44
C LEU A 254 -5.68 8.73 -3.66
N SER A 255 -6.49 9.77 -3.47
CA SER A 255 -7.34 10.33 -4.54
C SER A 255 -6.56 10.88 -5.73
N GLN A 256 -5.29 11.20 -5.51
CA GLN A 256 -4.36 11.66 -6.54
C GLN A 256 -3.25 10.64 -6.79
N LEU A 257 -3.17 9.52 -6.08
CA LEU A 257 -2.04 8.59 -6.16
C LEU A 257 -0.67 9.30 -6.04
N ILE A 258 -0.53 10.13 -5.01
CA ILE A 258 0.70 10.87 -4.71
C ILE A 258 1.21 10.47 -3.33
N GLU A 259 2.46 10.01 -3.27
CA GLU A 259 3.23 9.86 -2.03
C GLU A 259 4.01 11.15 -1.78
N VAL A 260 3.91 11.72 -0.58
CA VAL A 260 4.56 12.98 -0.20
C VAL A 260 5.68 12.71 0.79
N LYS A 261 6.91 13.09 0.44
CA LYS A 261 8.06 12.96 1.35
C LYS A 261 8.70 14.31 1.61
N LEU A 262 9.02 14.58 2.86
CA LEU A 262 9.93 15.66 3.25
C LEU A 262 11.29 15.07 3.59
N GLN A 263 12.35 15.65 3.04
CA GLN A 263 13.74 15.24 3.25
C GLN A 263 14.55 16.42 3.76
N LEU A 264 15.01 16.30 5.00
CA LEU A 264 15.97 17.24 5.61
C LEU A 264 17.41 16.67 5.60
N ALA A 265 17.55 15.42 5.15
CA ALA A 265 18.80 14.69 5.01
C ALA A 265 18.90 14.13 3.58
N ARG A 266 20.11 13.69 3.19
CA ARG A 266 20.39 13.19 1.83
C ARG A 266 19.64 11.91 1.46
N THR A 267 19.27 11.11 2.46
CA THR A 267 18.65 9.80 2.26
C THR A 267 17.15 9.86 2.38
N ILE A 268 16.49 9.42 1.31
CA ILE A 268 15.05 9.30 1.19
C ILE A 268 14.64 7.92 1.69
N ASP A 269 13.72 7.89 2.65
CA ASP A 269 12.98 6.70 3.03
C ASP A 269 11.76 6.53 2.11
N LEU A 270 11.80 5.52 1.25
CA LEU A 270 10.75 5.17 0.30
C LEU A 270 9.64 4.33 0.96
N GLY A 271 9.80 3.95 2.23
CA GLY A 271 8.90 3.05 2.91
C GLY A 271 9.03 1.62 2.38
N LEU A 272 7.91 0.92 2.29
CA LEU A 272 7.88 -0.52 1.97
C LEU A 272 7.55 -0.84 0.52
N GLU A 273 7.14 0.16 -0.24
CA GLU A 273 6.78 -0.01 -1.65
C GLU A 273 7.99 0.34 -2.50
N LEU A 274 8.42 -0.60 -3.35
CA LEU A 274 9.47 -0.33 -4.33
C LEU A 274 8.85 0.49 -5.48
N PRO A 275 9.30 1.73 -5.74
CA PRO A 275 8.64 2.61 -6.69
C PRO A 275 8.44 2.00 -8.08
N GLU A 276 9.41 1.25 -8.62
CA GLU A 276 9.29 0.67 -9.98
C GLU A 276 8.46 -0.62 -10.05
N SER A 277 7.91 -1.09 -8.93
CA SER A 277 7.18 -2.37 -8.85
C SER A 277 5.94 -2.40 -9.74
N THR A 278 5.80 -3.49 -10.49
CA THR A 278 4.62 -3.78 -11.32
C THR A 278 3.48 -4.43 -10.53
N THR A 279 3.63 -4.55 -9.20
CA THR A 279 2.63 -5.21 -8.37
C THR A 279 1.36 -4.37 -8.26
N PRO A 280 0.15 -4.97 -8.34
CA PRO A 280 -1.11 -4.23 -8.24
C PRO A 280 -1.23 -3.50 -6.90
N LEU A 281 -1.57 -2.22 -6.93
CA LEU A 281 -1.70 -1.39 -5.75
C LEU A 281 -3.02 -1.69 -5.02
N ALA A 282 -2.93 -2.27 -3.83
CA ALA A 282 -4.10 -2.75 -3.09
C ALA A 282 -5.06 -1.63 -2.64
N SER A 283 -4.53 -0.49 -2.19
CA SER A 283 -5.30 0.69 -1.74
C SER A 283 -6.08 1.34 -2.89
N ALA A 284 -5.56 1.23 -4.11
CA ALA A 284 -6.24 1.62 -5.34
C ALA A 284 -6.98 0.45 -6.00
N ASN A 285 -7.42 -0.56 -5.23
CA ASN A 285 -8.22 -1.68 -5.72
C ASN A 285 -7.60 -2.47 -6.89
N GLY A 286 -6.27 -2.48 -7.01
CA GLY A 286 -5.57 -3.18 -8.09
C GLY A 286 -5.81 -2.60 -9.48
N VAL A 287 -6.36 -1.37 -9.53
CA VAL A 287 -6.67 -0.62 -10.75
C VAL A 287 -5.39 -0.22 -11.50
N VAL A 288 -4.33 0.06 -10.74
CA VAL A 288 -3.00 0.43 -11.19
C VAL A 288 -1.94 -0.31 -10.38
N ALA A 289 -0.69 -0.26 -10.82
CA ALA A 289 0.46 -0.81 -10.11
C ALA A 289 1.17 0.24 -9.24
N VAL A 290 2.06 -0.19 -8.35
CA VAL A 290 2.89 0.69 -7.51
C VAL A 290 3.67 1.72 -8.36
N ARG A 291 4.22 1.31 -9.51
CA ARG A 291 4.92 2.19 -10.46
C ARG A 291 4.12 3.35 -11.03
N ASP A 292 2.80 3.29 -10.93
CA ASP A 292 1.90 4.33 -11.42
C ASP A 292 1.66 5.41 -10.35
N VAL A 293 2.10 5.18 -9.10
CA VAL A 293 2.10 6.20 -8.04
C VAL A 293 3.15 7.26 -8.35
N ARG A 294 2.85 8.51 -8.05
CA ARG A 294 3.76 9.64 -8.18
C ARG A 294 4.35 10.02 -6.85
N TYR A 295 5.59 10.47 -6.87
CA TYR A 295 6.33 10.86 -5.68
C TYR A 295 6.58 12.37 -5.74
N ALA A 296 6.11 13.09 -4.74
CA ALA A 296 6.45 14.49 -4.50
C ALA A 296 7.46 14.53 -3.35
N ILE A 297 8.74 14.67 -3.70
CA ILE A 297 9.85 14.70 -2.75
C ILE A 297 10.24 16.16 -2.53
N PHE A 298 9.91 16.69 -1.36
CA PHE A 298 10.34 18.00 -0.91
C PHE A 298 11.67 17.90 -0.17
N TYR A 299 12.62 18.75 -0.53
CA TYR A 299 13.84 18.96 0.24
C TYR A 299 13.68 20.19 1.11
N GLY A 300 14.28 20.15 2.29
CA GLY A 300 14.31 21.30 3.17
C GLY A 300 15.60 21.45 3.95
N ALA A 301 15.87 22.69 4.33
CA ALA A 301 17.00 23.07 5.16
C ALA A 301 16.50 23.60 6.49
N ARG A 302 17.08 23.12 7.60
CA ARG A 302 16.74 23.59 8.94
C ARG A 302 17.41 24.93 9.23
N SER A 303 16.67 25.82 9.86
CA SER A 303 17.17 27.08 10.42
C SER A 303 16.55 27.30 11.79
N GLY A 304 17.30 26.91 12.83
CA GLY A 304 16.88 27.03 14.23
C GLY A 304 15.58 26.28 14.53
N SER A 305 14.53 27.04 14.86
CA SER A 305 13.19 26.56 15.19
C SER A 305 12.25 26.43 13.98
N SER A 306 12.79 26.54 12.77
CA SER A 306 12.05 26.41 11.51
C SER A 306 12.82 25.56 10.50
N PHE A 307 12.13 25.14 9.45
CA PHE A 307 12.77 24.62 8.25
C PHE A 307 12.16 25.29 7.02
N GLN A 308 12.99 25.53 6.01
CA GLN A 308 12.58 26.04 4.71
C GLN A 308 12.50 24.89 3.72
N ILE A 309 11.52 24.90 2.83
CA ILE A 309 11.52 24.01 1.66
C ILE A 309 12.42 24.62 0.59
N THR A 310 13.45 23.90 0.17
CA THR A 310 14.44 24.38 -0.80
C THR A 310 14.13 23.90 -2.21
N ASP A 311 13.67 22.66 -2.34
CA ASP A 311 13.49 22.03 -3.65
C ASP A 311 12.30 21.07 -3.65
N LEU A 312 11.76 20.84 -4.84
CA LEU A 312 10.73 19.86 -5.11
C LEU A 312 11.13 18.99 -6.30
N VAL A 313 11.13 17.68 -6.11
CA VAL A 313 11.21 16.71 -7.19
C VAL A 313 9.86 16.01 -7.32
N VAL A 314 9.29 16.03 -8.53
CA VAL A 314 8.10 15.22 -8.86
C VAL A 314 8.46 14.19 -9.92
N VAL A 315 8.17 12.91 -9.65
CA VAL A 315 8.52 11.79 -10.53
C VAL A 315 7.47 10.67 -10.43
N THR A 316 7.29 9.88 -11.48
CA THR A 316 6.52 8.63 -11.41
C THR A 316 7.32 7.53 -10.71
N GLY A 317 6.65 6.53 -10.14
CA GLY A 317 7.32 5.34 -9.60
C GLY A 317 8.13 4.59 -10.66
N GLN A 318 7.61 4.54 -11.90
CA GLN A 318 8.29 3.95 -13.05
C GLN A 318 9.65 4.59 -13.35
N ASP A 319 9.74 5.92 -13.29
CA ASP A 319 10.97 6.65 -13.60
C ASP A 319 11.80 6.97 -12.35
N PHE A 320 11.35 6.56 -11.15
CA PHE A 320 11.92 6.98 -9.87
C PHE A 320 13.44 6.80 -9.82
N PHE A 321 13.93 5.61 -10.20
CA PHE A 321 15.36 5.32 -10.15
C PHE A 321 16.19 5.91 -11.30
N ARG A 322 15.59 6.72 -12.18
CA ARG A 322 16.35 7.61 -13.10
C ARG A 322 16.86 8.85 -12.39
N GLU A 323 16.15 9.30 -11.36
CA GLU A 323 16.50 10.48 -10.55
C GLU A 323 17.18 10.08 -9.23
N PHE A 324 16.89 8.87 -8.74
CA PHE A 324 17.34 8.37 -7.44
C PHE A 324 18.17 7.09 -7.55
N ARG A 325 19.21 6.95 -6.73
CA ARG A 325 20.00 5.73 -6.59
C ARG A 325 19.53 4.91 -5.41
N GLN A 326 19.07 3.69 -5.64
CA GLN A 326 18.66 2.75 -4.59
C GLN A 326 19.85 2.24 -3.77
N PHE A 327 19.65 2.07 -2.46
CA PHE A 327 20.58 1.35 -1.58
C PHE A 327 20.33 -0.17 -1.60
N ALA A 328 21.39 -0.97 -1.63
CA ALA A 328 21.30 -2.44 -1.60
C ALA A 328 21.60 -2.99 -0.18
N GLY A 329 20.68 -3.79 0.39
CA GLY A 329 20.80 -4.39 1.73
C GLY A 329 20.70 -5.93 1.72
N LYS A 330 21.46 -6.59 2.60
CA LYS A 330 21.73 -8.05 2.67
C LYS A 330 20.63 -8.88 3.36
N VAL A 331 20.53 -10.15 2.96
CA VAL A 331 19.63 -11.19 3.47
C VAL A 331 20.08 -11.71 4.85
N SER A 332 19.17 -11.71 5.83
CA SER A 332 19.33 -12.31 7.17
C SER A 332 18.07 -13.09 7.56
N ASN A 333 18.20 -14.14 8.40
CA ASN A 333 17.07 -14.86 9.00
C ASN A 333 16.54 -14.09 10.21
N SER A 334 15.30 -13.65 10.15
CA SER A 334 14.74 -12.70 11.10
C SER A 334 13.22 -12.85 11.22
N LYS A 335 12.68 -12.31 12.30
CA LYS A 335 11.26 -12.40 12.65
C LYS A 335 10.71 -11.01 12.88
N LEU A 336 9.69 -10.65 12.12
CA LEU A 336 8.93 -9.42 12.28
C LEU A 336 7.73 -9.68 13.21
N GLN A 337 7.57 -8.85 14.25
CA GLN A 337 6.45 -8.92 15.19
C GLN A 337 5.60 -7.65 15.10
N LEU A 338 4.32 -7.80 14.80
CA LEU A 338 3.37 -6.71 14.62
C LEU A 338 2.30 -6.76 15.70
N LYS A 339 2.06 -5.64 16.39
CA LYS A 339 0.98 -5.54 17.38
C LYS A 339 -0.30 -5.06 16.70
N LEU A 340 -1.15 -6.00 16.33
CA LEU A 340 -2.46 -5.75 15.71
C LEU A 340 -3.43 -5.04 16.69
N PRO A 341 -4.43 -4.30 16.17
CA PRO A 341 -5.43 -3.63 16.99
C PRO A 341 -6.17 -4.59 17.95
N SER A 342 -6.23 -4.25 19.23
CA SER A 342 -6.86 -5.09 20.26
C SER A 342 -8.34 -5.31 20.00
N ASN A 343 -9.05 -4.32 19.45
CA ASN A 343 -10.47 -4.42 19.07
C ASN A 343 -10.78 -5.45 17.96
N TRP A 344 -9.76 -5.99 17.29
CA TRP A 344 -9.95 -7.15 16.41
C TRP A 344 -10.16 -8.45 17.22
N PHE A 345 -9.64 -8.48 18.44
CA PHE A 345 -9.63 -9.62 19.37
C PHE A 345 -10.61 -9.48 20.54
N LEU A 346 -11.27 -8.32 20.68
CA LEU A 346 -12.41 -8.10 21.57
C LEU A 346 -13.72 -8.62 20.98
#